data_AF-A0A847X3B2-F1
#
_entry.id   AF-A0A847X3B2-F1
#
_cell.length_a   1.000
_cell.length_b   1.000
_cell.length_c   1.000
_cell.angle_alpha   90.00
_cell.angle_beta   90.00
_cell.angle_gamma   90.00
#
_symmetry.space_group_name_H-M   'P 1'
#
loop_
_entity.id
_entity.type
_entity.pdbx_description
1 polymer ?
#
loop_
_entity_poly.entity_id
_entity_poly.type
_entity_poly.pdbx_seq_one_letter_code
_entity_poly.pdbx_strand_id
1 'polypeptide(L)' 'MELLSHLLALDPASPRLTVYNETTGARLDFSAITLDNWASKVGNMLLDELDLEEGSTIAIDPPVSWQAA' A
#
# COMPACT_ATOMS: atom_id res chain seq x y z
N MET A 1 1.91 12.97 -2.53
CA MET A 1 1.51 12.27 -1.28
C MET A 1 2.72 12.25 -0.36
N GLU A 2 2.64 12.90 0.80
CA GLU A 2 3.83 13.08 1.67
C GLU A 2 4.17 11.86 2.55
N LEU A 3 3.30 10.84 2.58
CA LEU A 3 3.44 9.72 3.52
C LEU A 3 4.80 8.99 3.43
N LEU A 4 5.34 8.83 2.22
CA LEU A 4 6.59 8.10 1.97
C LEU A 4 7.76 9.01 1.60
N SER A 5 7.57 10.34 1.53
CA SER A 5 8.55 11.28 0.95
C SER A 5 9.91 11.22 1.67
N HIS A 6 9.90 11.12 3.01
CA HIS A 6 11.12 10.95 3.80
C HIS A 6 11.86 9.64 3.50
N LEU A 7 11.14 8.53 3.29
CA LEU A 7 11.74 7.23 3.00
C LEU A 7 12.31 7.16 1.57
N LEU A 8 11.64 7.83 0.63
CA LEU A 8 12.09 7.97 -0.75
C LEU A 8 13.38 8.81 -0.86
N ALA A 9 13.53 9.82 0.00
CA ALA A 9 14.71 10.69 0.00
C ALA A 9 15.97 10.06 0.63
N LEU A 10 15.81 9.07 1.51
CA LEU A 10 16.93 8.45 2.24
C LEU A 10 17.48 7.20 1.57
N ASP A 11 16.70 6.12 1.57
CA ASP A 11 17.07 4.82 0.98
C ASP A 11 15.80 4.20 0.38
N PRO A 12 15.48 4.56 -0.87
CA PRO A 12 14.18 4.25 -1.46
C PRO A 12 14.01 2.76 -1.79
N ALA A 13 15.11 2.02 -1.98
CA ALA A 13 15.11 0.62 -2.38
C ALA A 13 15.07 -0.36 -1.20
N SER A 14 15.46 0.07 0.00
CA SER A 14 15.41 -0.77 1.20
C SER A 14 13.99 -1.26 1.56
N PRO A 15 13.83 -2.48 2.09
CA PRO A 15 12.53 -3.01 2.52
C PRO A 15 11.87 -2.12 3.60
N ARG A 16 10.60 -1.77 3.39
CA ARG A 16 9.75 -1.00 4.32
C ARG A 16 8.59 -1.82 4.88
N LEU A 17 8.09 -2.75 4.08
CA LEU A 17 7.11 -3.74 4.48
C LEU A 17 7.59 -5.12 4.03
N THR A 18 7.61 -6.07 4.95
CA THR A 18 7.89 -7.48 4.66
C THR A 18 6.67 -8.30 5.02
N VAL A 19 6.19 -9.11 4.07
CA VAL A 19 5.07 -10.02 4.26
C VAL A 19 5.57 -11.44 4.24
N TYR A 20 5.18 -12.22 5.24
CA TYR A 20 5.44 -13.65 5.32
C TYR A 20 4.14 -14.41 5.06
N ASN A 21 4.21 -15.40 4.17
CA ASN A 21 3.14 -16.35 3.98
C ASN A 21 3.55 -17.68 4.63
N GLU A 22 2.96 -17.99 5.79
CA GLU A 22 3.31 -19.19 6.55
C GLU A 22 2.88 -20.49 5.85
N THR A 23 1.81 -20.44 5.04
CA THR A 23 1.31 -21.60 4.29
C THR A 23 2.27 -21.99 3.16
N THR A 24 2.89 -21.02 2.48
CA THR A 24 3.81 -21.26 1.36
C THR A 24 5.28 -21.14 1.72
N GLY A 25 5.61 -20.61 2.90
CA GLY A 25 6.96 -20.25 3.31
C GLY A 25 7.55 -19.05 2.58
N ALA A 26 6.75 -18.32 1.78
CA ALA A 26 7.23 -17.19 1.00
C ALA A 26 7.49 -15.95 1.87
N ARG A 27 8.53 -15.19 1.51
CA ARG A 27 8.79 -13.84 2.01
C ARG A 27 8.76 -12.87 0.84
N LEU A 28 7.99 -11.80 0.97
CA LEU A 28 7.97 -10.69 0.02
C LEU A 28 8.38 -9.40 0.71
N ASP A 29 9.30 -8.66 0.10
CA ASP A 29 9.74 -7.35 0.56
C ASP A 29 9.23 -6.27 -0.39
N PHE A 30 8.73 -5.18 0.19
CA PHE A 30 8.27 -4.01 -0.53
C PHE A 30 9.10 -2.80 -0.13
N SER A 31 9.71 -2.16 -1.11
CA SER A 31 10.49 -0.93 -0.93
C SER A 31 9.58 0.30 -0.87
N ALA A 32 10.15 1.45 -0.47
CA ALA A 32 9.41 2.72 -0.52
C ALA A 32 8.96 3.05 -1.95
N ILE A 33 9.79 2.75 -2.96
CA ILE A 33 9.45 2.93 -4.38
C ILE A 33 8.22 2.10 -4.76
N THR A 34 8.19 0.82 -4.37
CA THR A 34 7.08 -0.07 -4.72
C THR A 34 5.79 0.39 -4.07
N LEU A 35 5.84 0.75 -2.78
CA LEU A 35 4.66 1.21 -2.05
C LEU A 35 4.12 2.54 -2.59
N ASP A 36 4.99 3.50 -2.92
CA ASP A 36 4.58 4.79 -3.48
C ASP A 36 3.91 4.65 -4.85
N ASN A 37 4.48 3.80 -5.72
CA ASN A 37 3.88 3.47 -7.00
C ASN A 37 2.52 2.78 -6.85
N TRP A 38 2.36 1.90 -5.85
CA TRP A 38 1.09 1.22 -5.60
C TRP A 38 0.02 2.20 -5.10
N ALA A 39 0.36 3.06 -4.14
CA ALA A 39 -0.54 4.09 -3.65
C ALA A 39 -0.98 5.03 -4.77
N SER A 40 -0.05 5.43 -5.66
CA SER A 40 -0.37 6.24 -6.84
C SER A 40 -1.33 5.52 -7.80
N LYS A 41 -1.12 4.23 -8.06
CA LYS A 41 -2.03 3.43 -8.91
C LYS A 41 -3.42 3.29 -8.32
N VAL A 42 -3.52 3.05 -7.01
CA VAL A 42 -4.81 3.00 -6.32
C VAL A 42 -5.48 4.37 -6.37
N GLY A 43 -4.75 5.45 -6.09
CA GLY A 43 -5.29 6.82 -6.21
C GLY A 43 -5.85 7.12 -7.59
N ASN A 44 -5.10 6.78 -8.65
CA ASN A 44 -5.58 6.95 -10.02
C ASN A 44 -6.81 6.09 -10.31
N MET A 45 -6.83 4.82 -9.88
CA MET A 45 -8.01 3.96 -10.04
C MET A 45 -9.25 4.53 -9.32
N LEU A 46 -9.08 5.08 -8.11
CA LEU A 46 -10.18 5.71 -7.37
C LEU A 46 -10.75 6.92 -8.11
N LEU A 47 -9.89 7.75 -8.72
CA LEU A 47 -10.30 8.93 -9.47
C LEU A 47 -10.87 8.59 -10.84
N ASP A 48 -10.13 7.82 -11.63
CA ASP A 48 -10.39 7.61 -13.06
C ASP A 48 -11.42 6.51 -13.33
N GLU A 49 -11.47 5.47 -12.48
CA GLU A 49 -12.32 4.28 -12.71
C GLU A 49 -13.55 4.25 -11.81
N LEU A 50 -13.50 4.93 -10.66
CA LEU A 50 -14.59 4.94 -9.66
C LEU A 50 -15.18 6.33 -9.41
N ASP A 51 -14.70 7.37 -10.12
CA ASP A 51 -15.20 8.75 -10.03
C ASP A 51 -15.26 9.30 -8.60
N LEU A 52 -14.29 8.95 -7.73
CA LEU A 52 -14.25 9.52 -6.39
C LEU A 52 -13.85 11.00 -6.44
N GLU A 53 -14.54 11.81 -5.63
CA GLU A 53 -14.24 13.21 -5.42
C GLU A 53 -13.77 13.47 -3.99
N GLU A 54 -13.35 14.71 -3.72
CA GLU A 54 -13.04 15.13 -2.36
C GLU A 54 -14.29 14.99 -1.45
N GLY A 55 -14.13 14.33 -0.31
CA GLY A 55 -15.23 14.04 0.61
C GLY A 55 -15.96 12.72 0.34
N SER A 56 -15.65 12.01 -0.75
CA SER A 56 -16.13 10.65 -0.97
C SER A 56 -15.71 9.71 0.18
N THR A 57 -16.60 8.79 0.54
CA THR A 57 -16.34 7.80 1.60
C THR A 57 -15.85 6.48 0.99
N ILE A 58 -14.76 5.93 1.54
CA ILE A 58 -14.20 4.64 1.15
C ILE A 58 -14.47 3.63 2.26
N ALA A 59 -15.03 2.47 1.90
CA ALA A 59 -15.14 1.32 2.80
C ALA A 59 -14.00 0.33 2.52
N ILE A 60 -13.39 -0.19 3.59
CA ILE A 60 -12.34 -1.21 3.53
C ILE A 60 -12.88 -2.44 4.26
N ASP A 61 -13.27 -3.48 3.51
CA ASP A 61 -13.87 -4.71 4.04
C ASP A 61 -13.07 -5.97 3.63
N PRO A 62 -11.79 -6.10 4.07
CA PRO A 62 -11.03 -7.30 3.83
C PRO A 62 -11.50 -8.42 4.78
N PRO A 63 -11.35 -9.70 4.39
CA PRO A 63 -11.52 -10.81 5.33
C PRO A 63 -10.65 -10.62 6.57
N VAL A 64 -11.15 -11.04 7.73
CA VAL A 64 -10.37 -11.03 8.98
C VAL A 64 -9.09 -11.85 8.76
N SER A 65 -7.95 -11.19 8.96
CA SER A 65 -6.63 -11.82 8.90
C SER A 65 -6.06 -12.04 10.31
N TRP A 66 -4.76 -12.31 10.43
CA TRP A 66 -4.06 -12.74 11.65
C TRP A 66 -4.22 -11.79 12.85
N GLN A 67 -4.64 -10.54 12.65
CA GLN A 67 -5.08 -9.66 13.73
C GLN A 67 -6.54 -9.25 13.53
N ALA A 68 -7.44 -9.88 14.29
CA ALA A 68 -8.75 -9.34 14.55
C ALA A 68 -8.59 -8.08 15.41
N ALA A 69 -9.33 -7.02 15.08
CA ALA A 69 -9.39 -5.79 15.85
C ALA A 69 -9.83 -6.03 17.31
#